data_AF-A0A516GLC5-F1
#
_entry.id   AF-A0A516GLC5-F1
#
_cell.length_a   1.000
_cell.length_b   1.000
_cell.length_c   1.000
_cell.angle_alpha   90.00
_cell.angle_beta   90.00
_cell.angle_gamma   90.00
#
_symmetry.space_group_name_H-M   'P 1'
#
loop_
_entity.id
_entity.type
_entity.pdbx_description
1 polymer ?
#
loop_
_entity_poly.entity_id
_entity_poly.type
_entity_poly.pdbx_seq_one_letter_code
_entity_poly.pdbx_strand_id
1 'polypeptide(L)'
;MINILIALLFIGIVIAALPIAIAILSIYGLYRLIRYIRKERYFNSPDFLAQKEQIIETVSAHNEVAQYAKEISTNNQFVSTDNTGEYAHLAKFENTSDHNYKRNRNVKTYDSDYIRPSSLQIVRKASEQPIKYLCKYFGISATEENLKQLESIGENLSRLENAIKNLQDRETRITEEFNPPEFIIEHYRDELMERLDVEVPNSDIDYTEYIFEYVSNGGNSSQRTTIEFNLETVEAASKYISSKIKYKKSAKAQRALMTNKLRRTIKERDNYTCQICGASTYEQDLLLLEIDHIIPVSKGGMSTPDNLQTLCWKCNRQKSDKM
;
A
#
# COMPACT_ATOMS: atom_id res chain seq x y z
N MET A 1 -36.32 -52.99 -20.91
CA MET A 1 -35.52 -53.35 -22.10
C MET A 1 -34.71 -52.17 -22.64
N ILE A 2 -35.30 -51.00 -22.90
CA ILE A 2 -34.61 -49.82 -23.47
C ILE A 2 -33.37 -49.41 -22.66
N ASN A 3 -33.48 -49.32 -21.33
CA ASN A 3 -32.34 -48.94 -20.46
C ASN A 3 -31.19 -49.96 -20.49
N ILE A 4 -31.48 -51.25 -20.69
CA ILE A 4 -30.48 -52.31 -20.81
C ILE A 4 -29.77 -52.21 -22.16
N LEU A 5 -30.52 -51.91 -23.22
CA LEU A 5 -29.98 -51.73 -24.57
C LEU A 5 -29.06 -50.49 -24.66
N ILE A 6 -29.44 -49.39 -24.02
CA ILE A 6 -28.62 -48.17 -23.90
C ILE A 6 -27.34 -48.47 -23.11
N ALA A 7 -27.43 -49.22 -22.01
CA ALA A 7 -26.26 -49.60 -21.22
C ALA A 7 -25.27 -50.48 -22.01
N LEU A 8 -25.77 -51.45 -22.79
CA LEU A 8 -24.94 -52.30 -23.64
C LEU A 8 -24.28 -51.52 -24.79
N LEU A 9 -25.01 -50.57 -25.38
CA LEU A 9 -24.46 -49.68 -26.41
C LEU A 9 -23.37 -48.76 -25.86
N PHE A 10 -23.57 -48.21 -24.65
CA PHE A 10 -22.56 -47.41 -23.95
C PHE A 10 -21.31 -48.22 -23.61
N ILE A 11 -21.47 -49.45 -23.12
CA ILE A 11 -20.34 -50.37 -22.85
C ILE A 11 -19.57 -50.66 -24.14
N GLY A 12 -20.27 -50.91 -25.26
CA GLY A 12 -19.64 -51.10 -26.56
C GLY A 12 -18.81 -49.89 -27.02
N ILE A 13 -19.32 -48.67 -26.83
CA ILE A 13 -18.61 -47.42 -27.15
C ILE A 13 -17.37 -47.25 -26.26
N VAL A 14 -17.48 -47.52 -24.95
CA VAL A 14 -16.35 -47.43 -24.02
C VAL A 14 -15.26 -48.44 -24.37
N ILE A 15 -15.63 -49.68 -24.70
CA ILE A 15 -14.66 -50.72 -25.11
C ILE A 15 -13.98 -50.32 -26.43
N ALA A 16 -14.71 -49.74 -27.38
CA ALA A 16 -14.15 -49.26 -28.64
C ALA A 16 -13.24 -48.02 -28.47
N ALA A 17 -13.54 -47.14 -27.52
CA ALA A 17 -12.76 -45.93 -27.25
C ALA A 17 -11.51 -46.19 -26.39
N LEU A 18 -11.50 -47.23 -25.56
CA LEU A 18 -10.39 -47.60 -24.67
C LEU A 18 -9.04 -47.80 -25.40
N PRO A 19 -8.93 -48.57 -26.50
CA PRO A 19 -7.64 -48.73 -27.20
C PRO A 19 -7.14 -47.43 -27.83
N ILE A 20 -8.05 -46.55 -28.28
CA ILE A 20 -7.71 -45.22 -28.80
C ILE A 20 -7.15 -44.34 -27.68
N ALA A 21 -7.79 -44.35 -26.51
CA ALA A 21 -7.31 -43.64 -25.34
C ALA A 21 -5.93 -44.15 -24.88
N ILE A 22 -5.72 -45.48 -24.87
CA ILE A 22 -4.42 -46.10 -24.55
C ILE A 22 -3.35 -45.69 -25.58
N ALA A 23 -3.68 -45.67 -26.87
CA ALA A 23 -2.76 -45.24 -27.92
C ALA A 23 -2.35 -43.75 -27.77
N ILE A 24 -3.30 -42.87 -27.50
CA ILE A 24 -3.04 -41.44 -27.24
C ILE A 24 -2.13 -41.26 -26.01
N LEU A 25 -2.44 -41.96 -24.91
CA LEU A 25 -1.62 -41.92 -23.70
C LEU A 25 -0.21 -42.48 -23.94
N SER A 26 -0.07 -43.52 -24.76
CA SER A 26 1.22 -44.11 -25.11
C SER A 26 2.07 -43.16 -25.97
N ILE A 27 1.46 -42.48 -26.95
CA ILE A 27 2.11 -41.46 -27.78
C ILE A 27 2.55 -40.28 -26.90
N TYR A 28 1.68 -39.82 -26.01
CA TYR A 28 2.00 -38.75 -25.07
C TYR A 28 3.14 -39.14 -24.11
N GLY A 29 3.12 -40.37 -23.59
CA GLY A 29 4.17 -40.92 -22.75
C GLY A 29 5.51 -40.99 -23.46
N LEU A 30 5.52 -41.49 -24.72
CA LEU A 30 6.72 -41.54 -25.55
C LEU A 30 7.27 -40.13 -25.85
N TYR A 31 6.39 -39.18 -26.18
CA TYR A 31 6.77 -37.78 -26.39
C TYR A 31 7.42 -37.18 -25.13
N ARG A 32 6.87 -37.43 -23.93
CA ARG A 32 7.46 -36.97 -22.67
C ARG A 32 8.82 -37.63 -22.40
N LEU A 33 8.96 -38.92 -22.69
CA LEU A 33 10.23 -39.65 -22.53
C LEU A 33 11.32 -39.11 -23.47
N ILE A 34 11.00 -38.90 -24.76
CA ILE A 34 11.94 -38.34 -25.74
C ILE A 34 12.39 -36.94 -25.31
N ARG A 35 11.45 -36.09 -24.86
CA ARG A 35 11.79 -34.75 -24.34
C ARG A 35 12.73 -34.82 -23.14
N TYR A 36 12.45 -35.70 -22.17
CA TYR A 36 13.31 -35.90 -21.00
C TYR A 36 14.74 -36.32 -21.39
N ILE A 37 14.89 -37.28 -22.31
CA ILE A 37 16.21 -37.73 -22.78
C ILE A 37 16.95 -36.60 -23.51
N ARG A 38 16.26 -35.84 -24.37
CA ARG A 38 16.85 -34.69 -25.07
C ARG A 38 17.31 -33.60 -24.10
N LYS A 39 16.51 -33.34 -23.06
CA LYS A 39 16.83 -32.40 -21.97
C LYS A 39 18.10 -32.81 -21.23
N GLU A 40 18.17 -34.04 -20.73
CA GLU A 40 19.37 -34.52 -20.01
C GLU A 40 20.62 -34.53 -20.88
N ARG A 41 20.49 -34.86 -22.17
CA ARG A 41 21.62 -34.78 -23.11
C ARG A 41 22.12 -33.35 -23.29
N TYR A 42 21.22 -32.38 -23.33
CA TYR A 42 21.57 -30.97 -23.48
C TYR A 42 22.31 -30.45 -22.24
N PHE A 43 21.75 -30.63 -21.03
CA PHE A 43 22.36 -30.14 -19.79
C PHE A 43 23.69 -30.81 -19.44
N ASN A 44 23.93 -32.02 -19.92
CA ASN A 44 25.22 -32.72 -19.73
C ASN A 44 26.16 -32.55 -20.94
N SER A 45 25.84 -31.67 -21.89
CA SER A 45 26.70 -31.44 -23.05
C SER A 45 27.95 -30.62 -22.66
N PRO A 46 29.12 -30.88 -23.28
CA PRO A 46 30.32 -30.09 -23.04
C PRO A 46 30.12 -28.60 -23.37
N ASP A 47 29.33 -28.30 -24.41
CA ASP A 47 29.01 -26.93 -24.83
C ASP A 47 28.23 -26.19 -23.74
N PHE A 48 27.23 -26.85 -23.14
CA PHE A 48 26.45 -26.29 -22.02
C PHE A 48 27.36 -25.97 -20.81
N LEU A 49 28.25 -26.91 -20.44
CA LEU A 49 29.15 -26.73 -19.30
C LEU A 49 30.17 -25.61 -19.54
N ALA A 50 30.71 -25.50 -20.77
CA ALA A 50 31.64 -24.45 -21.13
C ALA A 50 30.98 -23.05 -21.15
N GLN A 51 29.75 -22.95 -21.68
CA GLN A 51 28.97 -21.72 -21.64
C GLN A 51 28.57 -21.35 -20.22
N LYS A 52 28.18 -22.34 -19.39
CA LYS A 52 27.89 -22.11 -17.97
C LYS A 52 29.08 -21.45 -17.27
N GLU A 53 30.29 -21.97 -17.46
CA GLU A 53 31.51 -21.41 -16.85
C GLU A 53 31.76 -19.95 -17.27
N GLN A 54 31.50 -19.61 -18.54
CA GLN A 54 31.70 -18.25 -19.06
C GLN A 54 30.78 -17.20 -18.44
N ILE A 55 29.60 -17.61 -17.97
CA ILE A 55 28.60 -16.69 -17.40
C ILE A 55 28.59 -16.68 -15.87
N ILE A 56 29.44 -17.45 -15.19
CA ILE A 56 29.47 -17.56 -13.72
C ILE A 56 29.58 -16.19 -13.05
N GLU A 57 30.49 -15.32 -13.51
CA GLU A 57 30.67 -13.98 -12.94
C GLU A 57 29.40 -13.13 -13.12
N THR A 58 28.76 -13.20 -14.30
CA THR A 58 27.51 -12.50 -14.60
C THR A 58 26.37 -13.00 -13.73
N VAL A 59 26.28 -14.31 -13.51
CA VAL A 59 25.30 -14.94 -12.62
C VAL A 59 25.53 -14.52 -11.17
N SER A 60 26.79 -14.52 -10.70
CA SER A 60 27.13 -14.06 -9.35
C SER A 60 26.70 -12.61 -9.13
N ALA A 61 27.02 -11.72 -10.06
CA ALA A 61 26.62 -10.31 -10.00
C ALA A 61 25.09 -10.11 -10.14
N HIS A 62 24.39 -11.05 -10.76
CA HIS A 62 22.92 -11.08 -10.79
C HIS A 62 22.35 -11.46 -9.43
N ASN A 63 22.86 -12.53 -8.82
CA ASN A 63 22.41 -13.02 -7.52
C ASN A 63 22.66 -11.99 -6.40
N GLU A 64 23.77 -11.27 -6.43
CA GLU A 64 24.02 -10.15 -5.51
C GLU A 64 22.93 -9.07 -5.57
N VAL A 65 22.48 -8.73 -6.78
CA VAL A 65 21.41 -7.74 -6.97
C VAL A 65 20.05 -8.31 -6.54
N ALA A 66 19.81 -9.60 -6.75
CA ALA A 66 18.60 -10.28 -6.27
C ALA A 66 18.52 -10.26 -4.73
N GLN A 67 19.63 -10.54 -4.06
CA GLN A 67 19.73 -10.46 -2.60
C GLN A 67 19.49 -9.01 -2.11
N TYR A 68 20.13 -8.01 -2.73
CA TYR A 68 19.92 -6.60 -2.40
C TYR A 68 18.46 -6.16 -2.57
N ALA A 69 17.78 -6.59 -3.64
CA ALA A 69 16.36 -6.30 -3.85
C ALA A 69 15.48 -6.89 -2.73
N LYS A 70 15.78 -8.11 -2.30
CA LYS A 70 15.08 -8.79 -1.18
C LYS A 70 15.28 -8.07 0.15
N GLU A 71 16.45 -7.47 0.39
CA GLU A 71 16.69 -6.67 1.59
C GLU A 71 15.85 -5.38 1.59
N ILE A 72 15.74 -4.68 0.46
CA ILE A 72 14.93 -3.46 0.34
C ILE A 72 13.44 -3.73 0.58
N SER A 73 12.92 -4.89 0.15
CA SER A 73 11.48 -5.17 0.23
C SER A 73 10.97 -5.30 1.67
N THR A 74 11.83 -5.63 2.63
CA THR A 74 11.42 -5.97 4.00
C THR A 74 10.86 -4.79 4.83
N ASN A 75 11.00 -3.53 4.38
CA ASN A 75 10.69 -2.35 5.21
C ASN A 75 9.87 -1.25 4.51
N ASN A 76 8.99 -1.60 3.56
CA ASN A 76 8.19 -0.61 2.81
C ASN A 76 6.79 -0.35 3.40
N GLN A 77 6.65 -0.48 4.72
CA GLN A 77 5.38 -0.31 5.44
C GLN A 77 5.28 1.08 6.04
N PHE A 78 4.08 1.66 6.01
CA PHE A 78 3.81 2.88 6.76
C PHE A 78 3.55 2.54 8.23
N VAL A 79 4.39 3.08 9.12
CA VAL A 79 4.25 2.95 10.56
C VAL A 79 3.35 4.07 11.08
N SER A 80 2.13 3.70 11.45
CA SER A 80 1.18 4.61 12.11
C SER A 80 1.60 4.90 13.55
N THR A 81 1.43 6.14 14.00
CA THR A 81 1.57 6.53 15.43
C THR A 81 0.31 6.30 16.25
N ASP A 82 -0.80 5.91 15.61
CA ASP A 82 -2.09 5.71 16.27
C ASP A 82 -2.17 4.28 16.88
N ASN A 83 -2.03 4.16 18.19
CA ASN A 83 -2.03 2.90 18.96
C ASN A 83 -3.42 2.24 19.10
N THR A 84 -4.31 2.38 18.12
CA THR A 84 -5.72 1.94 18.24
C THR A 84 -5.84 0.42 18.08
N GLY A 85 -5.34 -0.33 19.05
CA GLY A 85 -5.21 -1.78 18.98
C GLY A 85 -4.11 -2.35 19.88
N GLU A 86 -3.22 -1.51 20.42
CA GLU A 86 -2.09 -1.90 21.29
C GLU A 86 -2.51 -2.82 22.45
N TYR A 87 -3.71 -2.60 22.99
CA TYR A 87 -4.27 -3.36 24.11
C TYR A 87 -5.35 -4.37 23.70
N ALA A 88 -5.52 -4.67 22.41
CA ALA A 88 -6.54 -5.62 21.93
C ALA A 88 -6.37 -7.00 22.56
N HIS A 89 -5.12 -7.42 22.79
CA HIS A 89 -4.74 -8.66 23.46
C HIS A 89 -5.26 -8.77 24.92
N LEU A 90 -5.61 -7.64 25.56
CA LEU A 90 -6.19 -7.63 26.91
C LEU A 90 -7.65 -8.06 26.92
N ALA A 91 -8.33 -8.06 25.77
CA ALA A 91 -9.73 -8.45 25.66
C ALA A 91 -9.84 -9.86 25.06
N LYS A 92 -10.57 -10.76 25.74
CA LYS A 92 -10.99 -12.04 25.15
C LYS A 92 -12.34 -11.85 24.49
N PHE A 93 -12.44 -12.24 23.23
CA PHE A 93 -13.67 -12.19 22.46
C PHE A 93 -14.16 -13.62 22.19
N GLU A 94 -15.40 -13.92 22.58
CA GLU A 94 -16.05 -15.21 22.33
C GLU A 94 -17.36 -14.98 21.59
N ASN A 95 -17.59 -15.76 20.53
CA ASN A 95 -18.83 -15.72 19.78
C ASN A 95 -19.85 -16.71 20.36
N THR A 96 -20.87 -16.21 21.05
CA THR A 96 -21.89 -17.04 21.72
C THR A 96 -23.17 -17.27 20.90
N SER A 97 -23.16 -17.03 19.58
CA SER A 97 -24.38 -17.16 18.76
C SER A 97 -24.55 -18.57 18.18
N ASP A 98 -25.61 -19.27 18.58
CA ASP A 98 -26.08 -20.52 17.96
C ASP A 98 -26.98 -20.23 16.74
N HIS A 99 -26.38 -20.02 15.57
CA HIS A 99 -27.16 -19.99 14.32
C HIS A 99 -26.49 -20.80 13.21
N ASN A 100 -27.27 -21.73 12.67
CA ASN A 100 -26.86 -22.71 11.69
C ASN A 100 -26.87 -22.11 10.26
N TYR A 101 -25.92 -21.23 9.91
CA TYR A 101 -25.29 -21.10 8.58
C TYR A 101 -24.14 -20.06 8.53
N LYS A 102 -23.26 -20.26 7.54
CA LYS A 102 -21.80 -20.11 7.59
C LYS A 102 -21.24 -18.74 7.19
N ARG A 103 -20.79 -17.97 8.18
CA ARG A 103 -19.50 -17.22 8.21
C ARG A 103 -19.38 -16.58 9.59
N ASN A 104 -18.21 -16.68 10.22
CA ASN A 104 -18.02 -16.17 11.57
C ASN A 104 -17.86 -14.64 11.52
N ARG A 105 -18.98 -13.89 11.53
CA ARG A 105 -19.02 -12.39 11.56
C ARG A 105 -18.21 -11.76 12.71
N ASN A 106 -17.92 -12.58 13.70
CA ASN A 106 -17.36 -12.24 14.98
C ASN A 106 -15.84 -12.53 15.00
N VAL A 107 -15.28 -13.18 13.96
CA VAL A 107 -13.84 -13.08 13.66
C VAL A 107 -13.63 -11.72 13.01
N LYS A 108 -13.55 -10.68 13.82
CA LYS A 108 -12.96 -9.44 13.38
C LYS A 108 -11.45 -9.67 13.44
N THR A 109 -10.79 -9.57 12.29
CA THR A 109 -9.33 -9.62 12.21
C THR A 109 -8.78 -8.34 12.83
N TYR A 110 -8.78 -8.28 14.17
CA TYR A 110 -8.21 -7.17 14.93
C TYR A 110 -6.68 -7.27 15.03
N ASP A 111 -6.12 -8.41 14.64
CA ASP A 111 -4.69 -8.71 14.76
C ASP A 111 -3.84 -8.19 13.59
N SER A 112 -4.43 -7.38 12.69
CA SER A 112 -3.69 -6.77 11.57
C SER A 112 -3.92 -5.28 11.53
N ASP A 113 -2.84 -4.49 11.66
CA ASP A 113 -2.85 -3.03 11.56
C ASP A 113 -3.35 -2.52 10.19
N TYR A 114 -3.38 -3.40 9.19
CA TYR A 114 -3.72 -3.10 7.80
C TYR A 114 -5.16 -3.48 7.45
N ILE A 115 -5.90 -4.16 8.33
CA ILE A 115 -7.30 -4.53 8.11
C ILE A 115 -8.21 -3.72 9.01
N ARG A 116 -9.16 -3.01 8.39
CA ARG A 116 -10.10 -2.16 9.12
C ARG A 116 -11.55 -2.53 8.89
N PRO A 117 -12.20 -3.19 9.88
CA PRO A 117 -13.63 -3.40 9.88
C PRO A 117 -14.37 -2.06 9.78
N SER A 118 -15.23 -1.93 8.77
CA SER A 118 -15.81 -0.66 8.34
C SER A 118 -17.27 -0.81 7.93
N SER A 119 -18.03 0.29 7.97
CA SER A 119 -19.39 0.29 7.45
C SER A 119 -19.39 0.16 5.92
N LEU A 120 -20.48 -0.36 5.35
CA LEU A 120 -20.65 -0.48 3.89
C LEU A 120 -20.41 0.84 3.15
N GLN A 121 -20.83 1.97 3.74
CA GLN A 121 -20.60 3.29 3.17
C GLN A 121 -19.12 3.65 3.15
N ILE A 122 -18.37 3.33 4.21
CA ILE A 122 -16.93 3.59 4.28
C ILE A 122 -16.19 2.76 3.24
N VAL A 123 -16.51 1.47 3.10
CA VAL A 123 -15.91 0.58 2.08
C VAL A 123 -16.11 1.18 0.68
N ARG A 124 -17.35 1.55 0.32
CA ARG A 124 -17.63 2.18 -0.98
C ARG A 124 -16.93 3.52 -1.18
N LYS A 125 -16.84 4.35 -0.14
CA LYS A 125 -16.13 5.63 -0.24
C LYS A 125 -14.62 5.45 -0.30
N ALA A 126 -14.08 4.39 0.28
CA ALA A 126 -12.68 4.03 0.13
C ALA A 126 -12.38 3.63 -1.32
N SER A 127 -13.28 2.92 -2.00
CA SER A 127 -13.06 2.62 -3.43
C SER A 127 -13.19 3.86 -4.32
N GLU A 128 -14.07 4.80 -3.98
CA GLU A 128 -14.20 6.07 -4.72
C GLU A 128 -13.04 7.07 -4.46
N GLN A 129 -12.51 7.09 -3.24
CA GLN A 129 -11.51 8.06 -2.77
C GLN A 129 -10.40 7.36 -1.97
N PRO A 130 -9.61 6.46 -2.60
CA PRO A 130 -8.71 5.54 -1.90
C PRO A 130 -7.70 6.25 -1.03
N ILE A 131 -6.95 7.21 -1.59
CA ILE A 131 -5.88 7.93 -0.87
C ILE A 131 -6.41 8.69 0.35
N LYS A 132 -7.57 9.34 0.21
CA LYS A 132 -8.18 10.09 1.31
C LYS A 132 -8.57 9.16 2.46
N TYR A 133 -9.15 8.01 2.14
CA TYR A 133 -9.63 7.06 3.14
C TYR A 133 -8.48 6.28 3.76
N LEU A 134 -7.48 5.89 2.97
CA LEU A 134 -6.21 5.36 3.44
C LEU A 134 -5.62 6.28 4.51
N CYS A 135 -5.41 7.55 4.16
CA CYS A 135 -4.80 8.51 5.08
C CYS A 135 -5.65 8.78 6.33
N LYS A 136 -6.98 8.79 6.19
CA LYS A 136 -7.90 9.08 7.29
C LYS A 136 -7.92 7.96 8.34
N TYR A 137 -7.76 6.72 7.92
CA TYR A 137 -8.09 5.57 8.75
C TYR A 137 -6.90 4.68 9.14
N PHE A 138 -5.75 4.87 8.50
CA PHE A 138 -4.50 4.17 8.80
C PHE A 138 -3.40 5.11 9.30
N GLY A 139 -3.77 6.16 10.04
CA GLY A 139 -2.82 7.02 10.77
C GLY A 139 -1.93 7.94 9.91
N ILE A 140 -2.15 8.02 8.60
CA ILE A 140 -1.38 8.93 7.72
C ILE A 140 -1.96 10.35 7.82
N SER A 141 -1.72 10.99 8.95
CA SER A 141 -2.14 12.37 9.19
C SER A 141 -1.32 13.39 8.38
N ALA A 142 -1.89 14.56 8.14
CA ALA A 142 -1.22 15.63 7.39
C ALA A 142 -0.22 16.41 8.26
N THR A 143 0.94 15.80 8.49
CA THR A 143 2.12 16.30 9.23
C THR A 143 3.37 16.22 8.36
N GLU A 144 4.37 17.06 8.65
CA GLU A 144 5.66 17.04 7.91
C GLU A 144 6.41 15.71 8.11
N GLU A 145 6.27 15.09 9.30
CA GLU A 145 6.92 13.81 9.60
C GLU A 145 6.36 12.67 8.76
N ASN A 146 5.03 12.56 8.68
CA ASN A 146 4.39 11.55 7.86
C ASN A 146 4.70 11.76 6.36
N LEU A 147 4.84 13.02 5.92
CA LEU A 147 5.25 13.32 4.55
C LEU A 147 6.67 12.78 4.25
N LYS A 148 7.63 13.04 5.14
CA LYS A 148 9.00 12.51 5.01
C LYS A 148 9.04 10.99 4.99
N GLN A 149 8.25 10.35 5.85
CA GLN A 149 8.16 8.89 5.88
C GLN A 149 7.64 8.34 4.55
N LEU A 150 6.58 8.93 3.98
CA LEU A 150 6.06 8.53 2.67
C LEU A 150 7.07 8.76 1.54
N GLU A 151 7.81 9.87 1.57
CA GLU A 151 8.87 10.15 0.58
C GLU A 151 9.99 9.11 0.66
N SER A 152 10.42 8.74 1.87
CA SER A 152 11.43 7.69 2.06
C SER A 152 10.95 6.32 1.60
N ILE A 153 9.67 5.97 1.86
CA ILE A 153 9.09 4.71 1.37
C ILE A 153 9.00 4.73 -0.15
N GLY A 154 8.59 5.84 -0.75
CA GLY A 154 8.52 6.00 -2.21
C GLY A 154 9.89 5.81 -2.87
N GLU A 155 10.95 6.36 -2.28
CA GLU A 155 12.32 6.16 -2.76
C GLU A 155 12.75 4.69 -2.69
N ASN A 156 12.44 3.99 -1.60
CA ASN A 156 12.75 2.57 -1.46
C ASN A 156 11.97 1.70 -2.46
N LEU A 157 10.67 1.96 -2.64
CA LEU A 157 9.84 1.27 -3.63
C LEU A 157 10.35 1.50 -5.05
N SER A 158 10.72 2.74 -5.40
CA SER A 158 11.31 3.04 -6.71
C SER A 158 12.63 2.29 -6.93
N ARG A 159 13.50 2.22 -5.91
CA ARG A 159 14.75 1.43 -5.99
C ARG A 159 14.46 -0.06 -6.17
N LEU A 160 13.45 -0.59 -5.47
CA LEU A 160 13.03 -1.99 -5.57
C LEU A 160 12.50 -2.33 -6.96
N GLU A 161 11.56 -1.54 -7.49
CA GLU A 161 11.00 -1.73 -8.83
C GLU A 161 12.09 -1.66 -9.91
N ASN A 162 13.02 -0.71 -9.80
CA ASN A 162 14.15 -0.60 -10.70
C ASN A 162 15.11 -1.81 -10.58
N ALA A 163 15.36 -2.32 -9.37
CA ALA A 163 16.19 -3.50 -9.17
C ALA A 163 15.56 -4.74 -9.82
N ILE A 164 14.27 -4.96 -9.62
CA ILE A 164 13.53 -6.08 -10.21
C ILE A 164 13.52 -5.99 -11.74
N LYS A 165 13.26 -4.80 -12.28
CA LYS A 165 13.34 -4.57 -13.72
C LYS A 165 14.74 -4.88 -14.27
N ASN A 166 15.79 -4.41 -13.59
CA ASN A 166 17.17 -4.68 -13.98
C ASN A 166 17.50 -6.19 -13.95
N LEU A 167 16.96 -6.94 -12.98
CA LEU A 167 17.10 -8.40 -12.91
C LEU A 167 16.37 -9.08 -14.06
N GLN A 168 15.14 -8.69 -14.37
CA GLN A 168 14.39 -9.23 -15.52
C GLN A 168 15.08 -8.97 -16.87
N ASP A 169 15.61 -7.75 -17.06
CA ASP A 169 16.37 -7.40 -18.25
C ASP A 169 17.67 -8.22 -18.34
N ARG A 170 18.32 -8.51 -17.20
CA ARG A 170 19.51 -9.37 -17.14
C ARG A 170 19.19 -10.83 -17.44
N GLU A 171 18.12 -11.39 -16.89
CA GLU A 171 17.68 -12.75 -17.22
C GLU A 171 17.42 -12.91 -18.72
N THR A 172 16.79 -11.90 -19.32
CA THR A 172 16.51 -11.90 -20.76
C THR A 172 17.83 -11.93 -21.55
N ARG A 173 18.80 -11.08 -21.20
CA ARG A 173 20.14 -11.08 -21.83
C ARG A 173 20.89 -12.39 -21.62
N ILE A 174 20.91 -12.95 -20.40
CA ILE A 174 21.56 -14.24 -20.13
C ILE A 174 20.92 -15.32 -21.01
N THR A 175 19.58 -15.32 -21.14
CA THR A 175 18.86 -16.27 -21.99
C THR A 175 19.23 -16.09 -23.47
N GLU A 176 19.32 -14.86 -23.95
CA GLU A 176 19.70 -14.53 -25.33
C GLU A 176 21.16 -14.93 -25.64
N GLU A 177 22.09 -14.62 -24.73
CA GLU A 177 23.51 -14.98 -24.85
C GLU A 177 23.72 -16.50 -24.82
N PHE A 178 22.99 -17.19 -23.95
CA PHE A 178 23.04 -18.64 -23.84
C PHE A 178 22.39 -19.35 -25.05
N ASN A 179 21.44 -18.68 -25.71
CA ASN A 179 20.72 -19.15 -26.90
C ASN A 179 20.28 -20.63 -26.79
N PRO A 180 19.52 -21.01 -25.74
CA PRO A 180 19.12 -22.39 -25.53
C PRO A 180 18.13 -22.85 -26.62
N PRO A 181 18.07 -24.15 -26.92
CA PRO A 181 17.06 -24.70 -27.83
C PRO A 181 15.64 -24.33 -27.38
N GLU A 182 14.76 -24.02 -28.32
CA GLU A 182 13.38 -23.56 -28.06
C GLU A 182 12.60 -24.50 -27.13
N PHE A 183 12.77 -25.82 -27.26
CA PHE A 183 12.11 -26.80 -26.40
C PHE A 183 12.58 -26.77 -24.93
N ILE A 184 13.77 -26.24 -24.64
CA ILE A 184 14.27 -26.02 -23.27
C ILE A 184 13.57 -24.79 -22.69
N ILE A 185 13.44 -23.71 -23.46
CA ILE A 185 12.71 -22.50 -23.02
C ILE A 185 11.22 -22.83 -22.77
N GLU A 186 10.59 -23.58 -23.68
CA GLU A 186 9.14 -23.87 -23.62
C GLU A 186 8.75 -24.81 -22.47
N HIS A 187 9.63 -25.72 -22.06
CA HIS A 187 9.27 -26.80 -21.13
C HIS A 187 10.17 -26.92 -19.89
N TYR A 188 11.34 -26.28 -19.90
CA TYR A 188 12.38 -26.47 -18.90
C TYR A 188 13.08 -25.14 -18.53
N ARG A 189 12.41 -23.98 -18.68
CA ARG A 189 12.98 -22.66 -18.34
C ARG A 189 13.45 -22.58 -16.89
N ASP A 190 12.61 -23.02 -15.95
CA ASP A 190 12.94 -22.94 -14.52
C ASP A 190 14.12 -23.85 -14.18
N GLU A 191 14.17 -25.05 -14.76
CA GLU A 191 15.29 -25.99 -14.59
C GLU A 191 16.57 -25.46 -15.26
N LEU A 192 16.47 -24.74 -16.39
CA LEU A 192 17.61 -24.06 -17.00
C LEU A 192 18.19 -23.00 -16.03
N MET A 193 17.34 -22.14 -15.46
CA MET A 193 17.79 -21.10 -14.52
C MET A 193 18.41 -21.71 -13.25
N GLU A 194 17.80 -22.77 -12.71
CA GLU A 194 18.35 -23.53 -11.59
C GLU A 194 19.74 -24.12 -11.92
N ARG A 195 19.88 -24.73 -13.11
CA ARG A 195 21.17 -25.29 -13.55
C ARG A 195 22.23 -24.23 -13.82
N LEU A 196 21.83 -23.01 -14.15
CA LEU A 196 22.72 -21.87 -14.29
C LEU A 196 23.04 -21.18 -12.96
N ASP A 197 22.49 -21.66 -11.84
CA ASP A 197 22.60 -21.05 -10.51
C ASP A 197 22.09 -19.59 -10.48
N VAL A 198 21.13 -19.25 -11.34
CA VAL A 198 20.50 -17.93 -11.41
C VAL A 198 19.38 -17.86 -10.36
N GLU A 199 19.54 -16.99 -9.36
CA GLU A 199 18.46 -16.64 -8.46
C GLU A 199 17.39 -15.88 -9.23
N VAL A 200 16.24 -16.54 -9.43
CA VAL A 200 15.05 -15.89 -9.98
C VAL A 200 14.39 -15.14 -8.81
N PRO A 201 14.45 -13.80 -8.75
CA PRO A 201 13.71 -13.06 -7.73
C PRO A 201 12.23 -13.41 -7.90
N ASN A 202 11.51 -13.56 -6.78
CA ASN A 202 10.06 -13.72 -6.86
C ASN A 202 9.50 -12.51 -7.62
N SER A 203 8.84 -12.74 -8.75
CA SER A 203 8.33 -11.67 -9.60
C SER A 203 7.21 -10.88 -8.91
N ASP A 204 6.57 -11.48 -7.92
CA ASP A 204 5.54 -10.84 -7.11
C ASP A 204 6.19 -10.07 -5.96
N ILE A 205 6.24 -8.74 -6.11
CA ILE A 205 6.51 -7.83 -5.01
C ILE A 205 5.32 -7.94 -4.04
N ASP A 206 5.58 -8.39 -2.82
CA ASP A 206 4.56 -8.44 -1.77
C ASP A 206 4.33 -7.02 -1.21
N TYR A 207 3.44 -6.29 -1.87
CA TYR A 207 3.02 -4.98 -1.39
C TYR A 207 2.09 -5.11 -0.20
N THR A 208 2.24 -4.22 0.77
CA THR A 208 1.34 -4.18 1.92
C THR A 208 -0.07 -3.78 1.47
N GLU A 209 -1.06 -4.58 1.84
CA GLU A 209 -2.46 -4.34 1.49
C GLU A 209 -3.22 -3.67 2.63
N TYR A 210 -3.75 -2.46 2.38
CA TYR A 210 -4.65 -1.77 3.29
C TYR A 210 -6.10 -2.09 2.94
N ILE A 211 -6.81 -2.76 3.86
CA ILE A 211 -8.10 -3.38 3.58
C ILE A 211 -9.21 -2.72 4.40
N PHE A 212 -10.25 -2.26 3.71
CA PHE A 212 -11.54 -1.91 4.31
C PHE A 212 -12.50 -3.07 4.11
N GLU A 213 -13.02 -3.63 5.21
CA GLU A 213 -13.90 -4.79 5.15
C GLU A 213 -15.24 -4.53 5.82
N TYR A 214 -16.33 -4.86 5.13
CA TYR A 214 -17.69 -4.84 5.64
C TYR A 214 -18.27 -6.24 5.62
N VAL A 215 -18.97 -6.61 6.69
CA VAL A 215 -19.83 -7.78 6.77
C VAL A 215 -21.19 -7.34 7.31
N SER A 216 -22.28 -7.78 6.68
CA SER A 216 -23.64 -7.44 7.11
C SER A 216 -24.00 -8.08 8.45
N ASN A 217 -24.98 -7.50 9.16
CA ASN A 217 -25.39 -7.97 10.49
C ASN A 217 -25.77 -9.46 10.52
N GLY A 218 -26.37 -9.95 9.43
CA GLY A 218 -26.75 -11.36 9.25
C GLY A 218 -25.66 -12.23 8.61
N GLY A 219 -24.48 -11.71 8.30
CA GLY A 219 -23.39 -12.46 7.66
C GLY A 219 -23.64 -12.82 6.18
N ASN A 220 -24.76 -12.41 5.61
CA ASN A 220 -25.21 -12.79 4.26
C ASN A 220 -24.52 -12.00 3.14
N SER A 221 -23.83 -10.90 3.46
CA SER A 221 -23.16 -10.05 2.47
C SER A 221 -21.87 -9.50 3.05
N SER A 222 -20.81 -9.49 2.24
CA SER A 222 -19.54 -8.86 2.56
C SER A 222 -19.06 -8.01 1.38
N GLN A 223 -18.38 -6.91 1.68
CA GLN A 223 -17.70 -6.09 0.68
C GLN A 223 -16.31 -5.74 1.19
N ARG A 224 -15.34 -5.73 0.27
CA ARG A 224 -13.95 -5.43 0.56
C ARG A 224 -13.43 -4.40 -0.43
N THR A 225 -12.66 -3.44 0.06
CA THR A 225 -11.82 -2.57 -0.75
C THR A 225 -10.39 -2.75 -0.27
N THR A 226 -9.53 -3.19 -1.18
CA THR A 226 -8.10 -3.35 -0.95
C THR A 226 -7.37 -2.22 -1.64
N ILE A 227 -6.44 -1.59 -0.94
CA ILE A 227 -5.53 -0.59 -1.48
C ILE A 227 -4.12 -1.15 -1.32
N GLU A 228 -3.50 -1.48 -2.44
CA GLU A 228 -2.13 -1.96 -2.50
C GLU A 228 -1.16 -0.79 -2.30
N PHE A 229 -0.23 -0.90 -1.35
CA PHE A 229 0.71 0.17 -1.01
C PHE A 229 1.95 0.17 -1.90
N ASN A 230 1.70 0.31 -3.20
CA ASN A 230 2.72 0.40 -4.24
C ASN A 230 3.18 1.85 -4.49
N LEU A 231 4.13 2.03 -5.42
CA LEU A 231 4.74 3.34 -5.69
C LEU A 231 3.69 4.41 -6.06
N GLU A 232 2.74 4.08 -6.94
CA GLU A 232 1.68 5.01 -7.34
C GLU A 232 0.84 5.47 -6.14
N THR A 233 0.48 4.54 -5.26
CA THR A 233 -0.29 4.83 -4.05
C THR A 233 0.49 5.74 -3.09
N VAL A 234 1.79 5.49 -2.90
CA VAL A 234 2.66 6.28 -2.02
C VAL A 234 2.87 7.69 -2.57
N GLU A 235 3.12 7.85 -3.87
CA GLU A 235 3.23 9.17 -4.51
C GLU A 235 1.93 9.96 -4.41
N ALA A 236 0.80 9.31 -4.67
CA ALA A 236 -0.52 9.93 -4.55
C ALA A 236 -0.83 10.34 -3.10
N ALA A 237 -0.47 9.51 -2.11
CA ALA A 237 -0.58 9.82 -0.69
C ALA A 237 0.31 11.01 -0.31
N SER A 238 1.58 11.02 -0.72
CA SER A 238 2.52 12.12 -0.48
C SER A 238 1.99 13.44 -1.03
N LYS A 239 1.50 13.43 -2.27
CA LYS A 239 0.87 14.60 -2.91
C LYS A 239 -0.37 15.07 -2.15
N TYR A 240 -1.22 14.13 -1.74
CA TYR A 240 -2.41 14.43 -0.94
C TYR A 240 -2.05 15.09 0.39
N ILE A 241 -1.10 14.52 1.14
CA ILE A 241 -0.62 15.04 2.43
C ILE A 241 0.03 16.42 2.27
N SER A 242 0.94 16.57 1.31
CA SER A 242 1.59 17.85 0.99
C SER A 242 0.55 18.94 0.68
N SER A 243 -0.49 18.63 -0.10
CA SER A 243 -1.58 19.57 -0.40
C SER A 243 -2.36 19.99 0.86
N LYS A 244 -2.58 19.06 1.79
CA LYS A 244 -3.28 19.34 3.07
C LYS A 244 -2.43 20.20 4.00
N ILE A 245 -1.13 19.95 4.08
CA ILE A 245 -0.18 20.77 4.85
C ILE A 245 -0.15 22.20 4.29
N LYS A 246 0.00 22.34 2.97
CA LYS A 246 -0.05 23.65 2.28
C LYS A 246 -1.36 24.38 2.55
N TYR A 247 -2.49 23.66 2.46
CA TYR A 247 -3.80 24.25 2.77
C TYR A 247 -3.89 24.71 4.23
N LYS A 248 -3.44 23.90 5.19
CA LYS A 248 -3.41 24.29 6.62
C LYS A 248 -2.60 25.56 6.83
N LYS A 249 -1.45 25.72 6.17
CA LYS A 249 -0.60 26.93 6.25
C LYS A 249 -1.17 28.13 5.47
N SER A 250 -2.19 27.93 4.63
CA SER A 250 -2.74 29.00 3.79
C SER A 250 -3.44 30.09 4.62
N ALA A 251 -3.42 31.32 4.13
CA ALA A 251 -4.06 32.44 4.81
C ALA A 251 -5.58 32.25 4.98
N LYS A 252 -6.22 31.54 4.05
CA LYS A 252 -7.64 31.20 4.13
C LYS A 252 -7.92 30.27 5.32
N ALA A 253 -7.13 29.22 5.49
CA ALA A 253 -7.28 28.29 6.60
C ALA A 253 -6.98 28.97 7.94
N GLN A 254 -5.90 29.75 8.02
CA GLN A 254 -5.55 30.47 9.25
C GLN A 254 -6.65 31.45 9.67
N ARG A 255 -7.26 32.18 8.73
CA ARG A 255 -8.40 33.06 9.05
C ARG A 255 -9.65 32.28 9.47
N ALA A 256 -9.91 31.12 8.88
CA ALA A 256 -11.04 30.28 9.27
C ALA A 256 -10.91 29.71 10.70
N LEU A 257 -9.68 29.52 11.20
CA LEU A 257 -9.41 29.11 12.58
C LEU A 257 -9.75 30.20 13.61
N MET A 258 -9.84 31.47 13.19
CA MET A 258 -10.28 32.57 14.06
C MET A 258 -11.79 32.48 14.32
N THR A 259 -12.18 31.57 15.21
CA THR A 259 -13.57 31.43 15.68
C THR A 259 -13.89 32.48 16.74
N ASN A 260 -15.19 32.77 16.95
CA ASN A 260 -15.61 33.69 18.02
C ASN A 260 -15.21 33.19 19.42
N LYS A 261 -15.19 31.87 19.62
CA LYS A 261 -14.69 31.25 20.86
C LYS A 261 -13.22 31.58 21.08
N LEU A 262 -12.37 31.34 20.08
CA LEU A 262 -10.94 31.64 20.18
C LEU A 262 -10.71 33.13 20.41
N ARG A 263 -11.40 34.01 19.66
CA ARG A 263 -11.29 35.46 19.87
C ARG A 263 -11.60 35.87 21.30
N ARG A 264 -12.68 35.32 21.88
CA ARG A 264 -13.04 35.58 23.28
C ARG A 264 -11.98 35.08 24.25
N THR A 265 -11.47 33.86 24.07
CA THR A 265 -10.41 33.30 24.93
C THR A 265 -9.14 34.15 24.91
N ILE A 266 -8.73 34.69 23.75
CA ILE A 266 -7.57 35.58 23.68
C ILE A 266 -7.85 36.91 24.41
N LYS A 267 -9.05 37.48 24.25
CA LYS A 267 -9.44 38.69 24.99
C LYS A 267 -9.46 38.47 26.50
N GLU A 268 -9.98 37.33 26.95
CA GLU A 268 -9.99 36.94 28.37
C GLU A 268 -8.56 36.75 28.91
N ARG A 269 -7.69 36.07 28.17
CA ARG A 269 -6.26 35.91 28.51
C ARG A 269 -5.58 37.27 28.69
N ASP A 270 -5.85 38.19 27.77
CA ASP A 270 -5.26 39.53 27.74
C ASP A 270 -5.99 40.52 28.67
N ASN A 271 -6.89 40.03 29.53
CA ASN A 271 -7.71 40.81 30.45
C ASN A 271 -8.40 42.01 29.77
N TYR A 272 -8.95 41.79 28.58
CA TYR A 272 -9.60 42.80 27.74
C TYR A 272 -8.77 44.10 27.62
N THR A 273 -7.45 43.93 27.45
CA THR A 273 -6.49 45.03 27.43
C THR A 273 -5.59 44.95 26.21
N CYS A 274 -5.35 46.09 25.56
CA CYS A 274 -4.48 46.17 24.40
C CYS A 274 -3.02 45.87 24.77
N GLN A 275 -2.42 44.87 24.12
CA GLN A 275 -1.06 44.42 24.40
C GLN A 275 0.05 45.36 23.91
N ILE A 276 -0.29 46.43 23.18
CA ILE A 276 0.67 47.46 22.71
C ILE A 276 0.59 48.73 23.55
N CYS A 277 -0.60 49.29 23.73
CA CYS A 277 -0.76 50.60 24.39
C CYS A 277 -1.33 50.52 25.81
N GLY A 278 -1.73 49.35 26.29
CA GLY A 278 -2.31 49.17 27.63
C GLY A 278 -3.77 49.64 27.76
N ALA A 279 -4.41 50.18 26.71
CA ALA A 279 -5.81 50.61 26.79
C ALA A 279 -6.74 49.44 27.08
N SER A 280 -7.60 49.58 28.10
CA SER A 280 -8.53 48.54 28.54
C SER A 280 -10.00 48.95 28.37
N THR A 281 -10.87 47.99 28.07
CA THR A 281 -12.32 48.24 28.03
C THR A 281 -12.92 48.49 29.41
N TYR A 282 -12.18 48.17 30.49
CA TYR A 282 -12.61 48.51 31.85
C TYR A 282 -12.49 50.01 32.16
N GLU A 283 -11.64 50.73 31.43
CA GLU A 283 -11.40 52.17 31.62
C GLU A 283 -12.09 53.03 30.54
N GLN A 284 -12.43 52.43 29.39
CA GLN A 284 -12.92 53.14 28.21
C GLN A 284 -14.08 52.38 27.56
N ASP A 285 -15.32 52.83 27.80
CA ASP A 285 -16.54 52.17 27.32
C ASP A 285 -16.64 52.03 25.80
N LEU A 286 -16.04 52.96 25.04
CA LEU A 286 -16.08 52.98 23.57
C LEU A 286 -14.84 52.34 22.93
N LEU A 287 -13.99 51.68 23.70
CA LEU A 287 -12.78 51.04 23.18
C LEU A 287 -13.11 49.74 22.44
N LEU A 288 -12.84 49.72 21.13
CA LEU A 288 -12.94 48.51 20.32
C LEU A 288 -11.63 47.73 20.36
N LEU A 289 -11.71 46.48 20.81
CA LEU A 289 -10.62 45.50 20.81
C LEU A 289 -10.81 44.44 19.74
N GLU A 290 -9.75 44.20 18.99
CA GLU A 290 -9.66 43.21 17.91
C GLU A 290 -8.54 42.22 18.23
N ILE A 291 -8.64 41.02 17.68
CA ILE A 291 -7.57 40.02 17.78
C ILE A 291 -6.77 40.08 16.49
N ASP A 292 -5.46 40.27 16.64
CA ASP A 292 -4.52 40.32 15.55
C ASP A 292 -3.39 39.30 15.74
N HIS A 293 -2.74 38.93 14.64
CA HIS A 293 -1.58 38.05 14.67
C HIS A 293 -0.31 38.85 14.94
N ILE A 294 0.51 38.43 15.90
CA ILE A 294 1.82 39.03 16.18
C ILE A 294 2.67 38.96 14.90
N ILE A 295 2.90 37.76 14.38
CA ILE A 295 3.44 37.53 13.04
C ILE A 295 2.26 37.49 12.06
N PRO A 296 2.16 38.40 11.08
CA PRO A 296 1.06 38.40 10.13
C PRO A 296 0.94 37.08 9.36
N VAL A 297 -0.28 36.67 9.05
CA VAL A 297 -0.56 35.46 8.26
C VAL A 297 0.11 35.51 6.87
N SER A 298 0.22 36.70 6.26
CA SER A 298 0.94 36.90 5.00
C SER A 298 2.43 36.57 5.08
N LYS A 299 3.02 36.60 6.29
CA LYS A 299 4.42 36.27 6.58
C LYS A 299 4.58 34.87 7.20
N GLY A 300 3.54 34.03 7.12
CA GLY A 300 3.57 32.65 7.65
C GLY A 300 3.12 32.52 9.11
N GLY A 301 2.56 33.57 9.71
CA GLY A 301 2.01 33.51 11.05
C GLY A 301 0.83 32.55 11.19
N MET A 302 0.86 31.75 12.26
CA MET A 302 -0.17 30.76 12.56
C MET A 302 -1.22 31.32 13.53
N SER A 303 -2.45 30.85 13.43
CA SER A 303 -3.60 31.19 14.27
C SER A 303 -3.60 30.41 15.60
N THR A 304 -2.47 30.44 16.31
CA THR A 304 -2.28 29.83 17.63
C THR A 304 -2.34 30.90 18.72
N PRO A 305 -2.79 30.58 19.95
CA PRO A 305 -2.85 31.55 21.03
C PRO A 305 -1.56 32.35 21.22
N ASP A 306 -0.39 31.71 21.10
CA ASP A 306 0.91 32.35 21.30
C ASP A 306 1.26 33.38 20.22
N ASN A 307 0.67 33.27 19.02
CA ASN A 307 0.85 34.23 17.94
C ASN A 307 -0.35 35.19 17.80
N LEU A 308 -1.30 35.17 18.75
CA LEU A 308 -2.45 36.06 18.77
C LEU A 308 -2.34 37.03 19.93
N GLN A 309 -2.80 38.26 19.71
CA GLN A 309 -2.81 39.32 20.71
C GLN A 309 -4.06 40.17 20.57
N THR A 310 -4.50 40.74 21.68
CA THR A 310 -5.58 41.71 21.73
C THR A 310 -5.04 43.11 21.49
N LEU A 311 -5.51 43.78 20.44
CA LEU A 311 -5.14 45.15 20.09
C LEU A 311 -6.36 46.07 20.06
N CYS A 312 -6.18 47.33 20.46
CA CYS A 312 -7.20 48.34 20.18
C CYS A 312 -7.23 48.69 18.69
N TRP A 313 -8.36 49.16 18.19
CA TRP A 313 -8.54 49.51 16.77
C TRP A 313 -7.46 50.48 16.24
N LYS A 314 -6.95 51.40 17.07
CA LYS A 314 -5.85 52.31 16.70
C LYS A 314 -4.54 51.57 16.48
N CYS A 315 -4.13 50.75 17.46
CA CYS A 315 -2.91 49.95 17.38
C CYS A 315 -2.98 48.93 16.26
N ASN A 316 -4.12 48.25 16.10
CA ASN A 316 -4.33 47.29 15.02
C ASN A 316 -4.21 47.93 13.64
N ARG A 317 -4.82 49.11 13.44
CA ARG A 317 -4.73 49.85 12.18
C ARG A 317 -3.32 50.38 11.91
N GLN A 318 -2.59 50.79 12.94
CA GLN A 318 -1.21 51.23 12.82
C GLN A 318 -0.26 50.09 12.45
N LYS A 319 -0.46 48.91 13.05
CA LYS A 319 0.31 47.69 12.73
C LYS A 319 -0.01 47.19 11.32
N SER A 320 -1.28 46.95 11.01
CA SER A 320 -1.70 46.38 9.72
C SER A 320 -0.88 45.10 9.39
N ASP A 321 -0.34 44.99 8.19
CA ASP A 321 0.58 43.91 7.76
C ASP A 321 2.07 44.23 8.00
N LYS A 322 2.36 45.36 8.67
CA LYS A 322 3.71 45.77 9.05
C LYS A 322 4.14 44.98 10.29
N MET A 323 5.44 44.70 10.35
CA MET A 323 6.05 44.04 11.51
C MET A 323 6.24 45.06 12.62
#